data_AF-A0A2M7NC61-F1
#
_entry.id   AF-A0A2M7NC61-F1
#
_cell.length_a   1.000
_cell.length_b   1.000
_cell.length_c   1.000
_cell.angle_alpha   90.00
_cell.angle_beta   90.00
_cell.angle_gamma   90.00
#
_symmetry.space_group_name_H-M   'P 1'
#
loop_
_entity.id
_entity.type
_entity.pdbx_description
1 polymer ?
#
loop_
_entity_poly.entity_id
_entity_poly.type
_entity_poly.pdbx_seq_one_letter_code
_entity_poly.pdbx_strand_id
1 'polypeptide(L)'
;MPTQSCVGIGTTSPTQKLYVAGNICATGSIGGCSDIRYKKDITPITNALSNVMQLRGVNYFLKTKEFPEKQFTNTRQIGIIAQEIEKIYPEVVLTDKDGYKSVDYSR
;
A
#
# COMPACT_ATOMS: atom_id res chain seq x y z
N MET A 1 -17.83 -23.83 8.24
CA MET A 1 -17.29 -22.46 8.28
C MET A 1 -16.18 -22.40 7.24
N PRO A 2 -16.26 -21.64 6.13
CA PRO A 2 -15.09 -21.54 5.26
C PRO A 2 -14.06 -20.70 5.99
N THR A 3 -12.98 -21.35 6.45
CA THR A 3 -11.78 -20.67 6.92
C THR A 3 -11.31 -19.77 5.79
N GLN A 4 -11.46 -18.45 5.94
CA GLN A 4 -11.12 -17.50 4.91
C GLN A 4 -9.58 -17.38 4.84
N SER A 5 -8.95 -18.41 4.28
CA SER A 5 -7.51 -18.52 4.08
C SER A 5 -7.04 -17.41 3.16
N CYS A 6 -5.99 -16.70 3.57
CA CYS A 6 -5.31 -15.75 2.72
C CYS A 6 -4.68 -16.48 1.51
N VAL A 7 -4.66 -15.82 0.36
CA VAL A 7 -3.98 -16.30 -0.85
C VAL A 7 -2.61 -15.63 -0.93
N GLY A 8 -1.55 -16.43 -0.82
CA GLY A 8 -0.17 -16.01 -1.00
C GLY A 8 0.37 -16.46 -2.35
N ILE A 9 0.98 -15.56 -3.11
CA ILE A 9 1.77 -15.88 -4.31
C ILE A 9 3.24 -15.58 -3.99
N GLY A 10 4.12 -16.57 -4.14
CA GLY A 10 5.54 -16.43 -3.79
C GLY A 10 5.84 -16.46 -2.28
N THR A 11 4.84 -16.75 -1.43
CA THR A 11 5.00 -16.83 0.04
C THR A 11 4.00 -17.78 0.67
N THR A 12 4.38 -18.40 1.79
CA THR A 12 3.49 -19.21 2.64
C THR A 12 2.96 -18.46 3.86
N SER A 13 3.40 -17.22 4.07
CA SER A 13 3.06 -16.38 5.23
C SER A 13 2.44 -15.04 4.81
N PRO A 14 1.26 -15.05 4.13
CA PRO A 14 0.62 -13.83 3.66
C PRO A 14 0.17 -12.94 4.84
N THR A 15 0.41 -11.62 4.74
CA THR A 15 -0.03 -10.64 5.75
C THR A 15 -1.35 -9.93 5.38
N GLN A 16 -1.87 -10.22 4.19
CA GLN A 16 -3.11 -9.67 3.64
C GLN A 16 -3.96 -10.79 3.00
N LYS A 17 -5.25 -10.52 2.75
CA LYS A 17 -6.15 -11.52 2.12
C LYS A 17 -5.63 -12.00 0.76
N LEU A 18 -5.05 -11.10 -0.02
CA LEU A 18 -4.22 -11.40 -1.19
C LEU A 18 -2.86 -10.75 -0.96
N TYR A 19 -1.79 -11.56 -0.97
CA TYR A 19 -0.42 -11.09 -0.79
C TYR A 19 0.47 -11.67 -1.90
N VAL A 20 1.12 -10.81 -2.67
CA VAL A 20 2.05 -11.23 -3.74
C VAL A 20 3.45 -10.78 -3.35
N ALA A 21 4.34 -11.73 -3.12
CA ALA A 21 5.78 -11.49 -3.08
C ALA A 21 6.29 -11.46 -4.53
N GLY A 22 6.47 -10.26 -5.09
CA GLY A 22 6.90 -10.06 -6.47
C GLY A 22 6.01 -9.09 -7.25
N ASN A 23 6.10 -9.15 -8.58
CA ASN A 23 5.41 -8.22 -9.48
C ASN A 23 3.96 -8.64 -9.74
N ILE A 24 3.08 -7.65 -9.88
CA ILE A 24 1.72 -7.82 -10.40
C ILE A 24 1.66 -7.14 -11.77
N CYS A 25 1.33 -7.89 -12.83
CA CYS A 25 1.08 -7.36 -14.16
C CYS A 25 -0.39 -7.56 -14.50
N ALA A 26 -1.14 -6.47 -14.64
CA ALA A 26 -2.55 -6.49 -15.02
C ALA A 26 -2.72 -5.81 -16.38
N THR A 27 -3.33 -6.50 -17.34
CA THR A 27 -3.68 -5.94 -18.66
C THR A 27 -5.00 -5.18 -18.65
N GLY A 28 -5.80 -5.35 -17.59
CA GLY A 28 -7.05 -4.64 -17.34
C GLY A 28 -6.94 -3.69 -16.14
N SER A 29 -8.09 -3.33 -15.55
CA SER A 29 -8.14 -2.39 -14.42
C SER A 29 -7.98 -3.07 -13.06
N ILE A 30 -7.17 -2.46 -12.18
CA ILE A 30 -7.18 -2.73 -10.74
C ILE A 30 -8.05 -1.64 -10.09
N GLY A 31 -9.32 -1.97 -9.83
CA GLY A 31 -10.32 -1.01 -9.35
C GLY A 31 -10.39 -0.94 -7.82
N GLY A 32 -10.37 0.28 -7.27
CA GLY A 32 -10.81 0.55 -5.90
C GLY A 32 -12.33 0.80 -5.86
N CYS A 33 -13.08 0.04 -5.04
CA CYS A 33 -14.53 0.23 -4.91
C CYS A 33 -14.84 1.64 -4.38
N SER A 34 -15.54 2.47 -5.18
CA SER A 34 -15.74 3.89 -4.88
C SER A 34 -17.16 4.43 -5.11
N ASP A 35 -18.12 3.55 -5.41
CA ASP A 35 -19.56 3.88 -5.60
C ASP A 35 -20.12 4.61 -4.37
N ILE A 36 -20.99 5.60 -4.60
CA ILE A 36 -21.61 6.41 -3.53
C ILE A 36 -22.37 5.55 -2.52
N ARG A 37 -22.94 4.42 -2.95
CA ARG A 37 -23.66 3.47 -2.07
C ARG A 37 -22.74 2.75 -1.09
N TYR A 38 -21.44 2.75 -1.33
CA TYR A 38 -20.43 2.18 -0.43
C TYR A 38 -19.85 3.23 0.53
N LYS A 39 -20.20 4.52 0.36
CA LYS A 39 -19.65 5.64 1.15
C LYS A 39 -20.72 6.22 2.06
N LYS A 40 -20.29 6.68 3.23
CA LYS A 40 -21.10 7.41 4.22
C LYS A 40 -20.27 8.55 4.80
N ASP A 41 -20.94 9.51 5.45
CA ASP A 41 -20.29 10.61 6.18
C ASP A 41 -19.30 11.42 5.31
N ILE A 42 -19.75 11.81 4.11
CA ILE A 42 -18.89 12.41 3.08
C ILE A 42 -18.68 13.89 3.39
N THR A 43 -17.43 14.25 3.69
CA THR A 43 -16.98 15.63 3.89
C THR A 43 -15.87 16.00 2.90
N PRO A 44 -15.79 17.25 2.43
CA PRO A 44 -14.69 17.68 1.57
C PRO A 44 -13.35 17.66 2.33
N ILE A 45 -12.26 17.33 1.62
CA ILE A 45 -10.90 17.45 2.15
C ILE A 45 -10.50 18.92 2.16
N THR A 46 -10.21 19.47 3.33
CA THR A 46 -9.68 20.83 3.51
C THR A 46 -8.14 20.83 3.51
N ASN A 47 -7.50 21.91 3.05
CA ASN A 47 -6.03 22.07 3.04
C ASN A 47 -5.26 21.03 2.20
N ALA A 48 -5.92 20.37 1.24
CA ALA A 48 -5.35 19.28 0.46
C ALA A 48 -3.97 19.61 -0.15
N LEU A 49 -3.85 20.77 -0.81
CA LEU A 49 -2.59 21.20 -1.42
C LEU A 49 -1.49 21.44 -0.38
N SER A 50 -1.80 22.13 0.72
CA SER A 50 -0.83 22.41 1.79
C SER A 50 -0.32 21.11 2.43
N ASN A 51 -1.19 20.12 2.60
CA ASN A 51 -0.83 18.80 3.08
C ASN A 51 0.07 18.05 2.09
N VAL A 52 -0.22 18.10 0.79
CA VAL A 52 0.62 17.49 -0.25
C VAL A 52 2.00 18.16 -0.30
N MET A 53 2.09 19.47 -0.14
CA MET A 53 3.36 20.21 -0.13
C MET A 53 4.27 19.85 1.06
N GLN A 54 3.75 19.24 2.12
CA GLN A 54 4.54 18.74 3.25
C GLN A 54 5.16 17.37 2.98
N LEU A 55 4.70 16.65 1.95
CA LEU A 55 5.22 15.33 1.60
C LEU A 55 6.51 15.44 0.79
N ARG A 56 7.42 14.49 1.03
CA ARG A 56 8.70 14.42 0.33
C ARG A 56 8.70 13.29 -0.68
N GLY A 57 8.88 13.64 -1.95
CA GLY A 57 9.20 12.68 -3.00
C GLY A 57 10.62 12.15 -2.83
N VAL A 58 10.80 10.83 -2.88
CA VAL A 58 12.10 10.16 -2.66
C VAL A 58 12.43 9.21 -3.80
N ASN A 59 13.74 9.03 -4.02
CA ASN A 59 14.29 7.92 -4.79
C ASN A 59 14.87 6.91 -3.82
N TYR A 60 14.62 5.62 -4.03
CA TYR A 60 15.11 4.57 -3.14
C TYR A 60 15.36 3.26 -3.88
N PHE A 61 16.09 2.36 -3.22
CA PHE A 61 16.19 0.95 -3.55
C PHE A 61 15.60 0.15 -2.38
N LEU A 62 14.94 -0.95 -2.70
CA LEU A 62 14.47 -1.86 -1.66
C LEU A 62 15.62 -2.71 -1.14
N LYS A 63 15.54 -3.03 0.15
CA LYS A 63 16.51 -3.81 0.91
C LYS A 63 16.41 -5.31 0.57
N THR A 64 16.87 -5.69 -0.61
CA THR A 64 16.72 -7.06 -1.15
C THR A 64 17.48 -8.11 -0.36
N LYS A 65 18.62 -7.75 0.24
CA LYS A 65 19.45 -8.66 1.03
C LYS A 65 18.92 -8.85 2.46
N GLU A 66 18.37 -7.79 3.04
CA GLU A 66 17.83 -7.84 4.40
C GLU A 66 16.43 -8.48 4.45
N PHE A 67 15.70 -8.48 3.34
CA PHE A 67 14.35 -9.05 3.22
C PHE A 67 14.23 -9.98 2.00
N PRO A 68 15.00 -11.09 1.94
CA PRO A 68 14.99 -12.01 0.81
C PRO A 68 13.62 -12.64 0.55
N GLU A 69 12.83 -12.85 1.60
CA GLU A 69 11.48 -13.43 1.54
C GLU A 69 10.44 -12.51 0.88
N LYS A 70 10.70 -11.21 0.83
CA LYS A 70 9.81 -10.24 0.16
C LYS A 70 9.98 -10.23 -1.35
N GLN A 71 11.07 -10.82 -1.85
CA GLN A 71 11.38 -10.89 -3.29
C GLN A 71 11.34 -9.53 -3.99
N PHE A 72 11.82 -8.49 -3.30
CA PHE A 72 11.90 -7.15 -3.86
C PHE A 72 12.81 -7.09 -5.08
N THR A 73 12.49 -6.20 -6.03
CA THR A 73 13.34 -5.91 -7.18
C THR A 73 14.49 -4.97 -6.77
N ASN A 74 15.69 -5.22 -7.30
CA ASN A 74 16.86 -4.36 -7.07
C ASN A 74 16.94 -3.23 -8.10
N THR A 75 15.83 -2.52 -8.30
CA THR A 75 15.74 -1.39 -9.24
C THR A 75 15.52 -0.09 -8.47
N ARG A 76 15.98 1.02 -9.03
CA ARG A 76 15.70 2.35 -8.45
C ARG A 76 14.22 2.66 -8.63
N GLN A 77 13.57 3.05 -7.55
CA GLN A 77 12.15 3.40 -7.53
C GLN A 77 11.97 4.84 -7.04
N ILE A 78 10.83 5.43 -7.43
CA ILE A 78 10.38 6.74 -6.95
C ILE A 78 9.12 6.51 -6.13
N GLY A 79 8.99 7.24 -5.03
CA GLY A 79 7.80 7.17 -4.20
C GLY A 79 7.87 8.11 -3.01
N ILE A 80 7.25 7.67 -1.93
CA ILE A 80 7.02 8.42 -0.69
C ILE A 80 7.17 7.46 0.49
N ILE A 81 7.44 7.99 1.68
CA ILE A 81 7.63 7.19 2.89
C ILE A 81 6.30 7.08 3.63
N ALA A 82 5.81 5.86 3.84
CA ALA A 82 4.52 5.61 4.48
C ALA A 82 4.39 6.28 5.87
N GLN A 83 5.47 6.29 6.65
CA GLN A 83 5.52 6.91 7.98
C GLN A 83 5.43 8.45 7.93
N GLU A 84 5.80 9.08 6.81
CA GLU A 84 5.65 10.54 6.64
C GLU A 84 4.19 10.87 6.30
N ILE A 85 3.57 10.09 5.41
CA ILE A 85 2.16 10.27 5.03
C ILE A 85 1.24 10.00 6.21
N GLU A 86 1.53 8.98 7.02
CA GLU A 86 0.69 8.60 8.16
C GLU A 86 0.44 9.75 9.14
N LYS A 87 1.36 10.71 9.23
CA LYS A 87 1.22 11.90 10.09
C LYS A 87 0.18 12.90 9.55
N ILE A 88 -0.13 12.84 8.26
CA ILE A 88 -0.99 13.78 7.54
C ILE A 88 -2.31 13.12 7.15
N TYR A 89 -2.23 11.94 6.53
CA TYR A 89 -3.33 11.11 6.06
C TYR A 89 -3.14 9.66 6.55
N PRO A 90 -3.37 9.38 7.84
CA PRO A 90 -3.24 8.02 8.38
C PRO A 90 -4.14 7.00 7.65
N GLU A 91 -5.26 7.43 7.09
CA GLU A 91 -6.26 6.60 6.41
C GLU A 91 -5.78 5.96 5.09
N VAL A 92 -4.72 6.49 4.47
CA VAL A 92 -4.14 5.88 3.25
C VAL A 92 -3.00 4.92 3.55
N VAL A 93 -2.62 4.77 4.83
CA VAL A 93 -1.53 3.90 5.26
C VAL A 93 -2.09 2.66 5.94
N LEU A 94 -1.71 1.50 5.43
CA LEU A 94 -2.03 0.21 6.02
C LEU A 94 -0.82 -0.29 6.82
N THR A 95 -1.05 -0.82 8.02
CA THR A 95 -0.03 -1.50 8.81
C THR A 95 -0.38 -2.99 8.86
N ASP A 96 0.56 -3.85 8.46
CA ASP A 96 0.35 -5.29 8.49
C ASP A 96 0.59 -5.88 9.90
N LYS A 97 0.33 -7.18 10.05
CA LYS A 97 0.47 -7.89 11.34
C LYS A 97 1.90 -7.85 11.91
N ASP A 98 2.90 -7.60 11.07
CA ASP A 98 4.32 -7.58 11.44
C ASP A 98 4.80 -6.12 11.66
N GLY A 99 3.90 -5.14 11.55
CA GLY A 99 4.19 -3.72 11.77
C GLY A 99 4.73 -2.99 10.54
N TYR A 100 4.83 -3.64 9.39
CA TYR A 100 5.25 -2.98 8.15
C TYR A 100 4.13 -2.15 7.56
N LYS A 101 4.50 -0.98 7.01
CA LYS A 101 3.56 -0.02 6.45
C LYS A 101 3.57 -0.03 4.93
N SER A 102 2.39 0.09 4.33
CA SER A 102 2.20 0.25 2.89
C SER A 102 1.24 1.39 2.61
N VAL A 103 1.39 2.03 1.46
CA VAL A 103 0.50 3.11 1.00
C VAL A 103 -0.51 2.52 0.01
N ASP A 104 -1.79 2.83 0.21
CA ASP A 104 -2.81 2.55 -0.78
C ASP A 104 -2.78 3.61 -1.88
N TYR A 105 -2.03 3.35 -2.97
CA TYR A 105 -1.91 4.25 -4.11
C TYR A 105 -3.21 4.43 -4.92
N SER A 106 -4.27 3.69 -4.61
CA SER A 106 -5.57 3.88 -5.27
C SER A 106 -6.42 4.96 -4.61
N ARG A 107 -6.00 5.50 -3.45
CA ARG A 107 -6.73 6.50 -2.65
C ARG A 107 -6.06 7.87 -2.66
#